data_AF-A0A397JR14-F1
#
_entry.id   AF-A0A397JR14-F1
#
_cell.length_a   1.000
_cell.length_b   1.000
_cell.length_c   1.000
_cell.angle_alpha   90.00
_cell.angle_beta   90.00
_cell.angle_gamma   90.00
#
_symmetry.space_group_name_H-M   'P 1'
#
loop_
_entity.id
_entity.type
_entity.pdbx_description
1 polymer ?
#
loop_
_entity_poly.entity_id
_entity_poly.type
_entity_poly.pdbx_seq_one_letter_code
_entity_poly.pdbx_strand_id
1 'polypeptide(L)'
;MDRQQIASHNIISEIINLKKKFSSSENIEIVQEIQEGVRKINEHMNKKSEQYKNELRALGRKLKTLKNSSKRPTEQNERDFNDLITKHEREKYNLNKSIDKSLDNLQKELEELINIDIEDAFLPKNDSTSLQLHIYRSLGIQFIEDPNTHKLKTRIEAPNDIHTVIVDDRHTQHFMANYLWELATGS
;
A
#
# COMPACT_ATOMS: atom_id res chain seq x y z
N MET A 1 75.75 77.16 7.44
CA MET A 1 74.83 76.60 8.47
C MET A 1 73.80 75.67 7.81
N ASP A 2 74.13 75.04 6.69
CA ASP A 2 73.11 74.64 5.69
C ASP A 2 72.79 73.13 5.66
N ARG A 3 73.69 72.27 6.15
CA ARG A 3 73.47 70.80 6.10
C ARG A 3 72.40 70.32 7.09
N GLN A 4 72.25 70.97 8.25
CA GLN A 4 71.24 70.61 9.24
C GLN A 4 69.83 71.03 8.80
N GLN A 5 69.68 72.16 8.10
CA GLN A 5 68.39 72.60 7.56
C GLN A 5 67.88 71.73 6.41
N ILE A 6 68.77 71.24 5.54
CA ILE A 6 68.42 70.34 4.44
C ILE A 6 67.96 68.97 4.97
N ALA A 7 68.64 68.43 5.99
CA ALA A 7 68.25 67.16 6.62
C ALA A 7 66.90 67.26 7.35
N SER A 8 66.64 68.37 8.07
CA SER A 8 65.34 68.58 8.71
C SER A 8 64.20 68.76 7.71
N HIS A 9 64.45 69.41 6.57
CA HIS A 9 63.45 69.57 5.52
C HIS A 9 63.03 68.23 4.91
N ASN A 10 63.98 67.30 4.76
CA ASN A 10 63.72 65.97 4.22
C ASN A 10 62.92 65.08 5.19
N ILE A 11 63.17 65.19 6.49
CA ILE A 11 62.39 64.48 7.53
C ILE A 11 60.96 65.03 7.58
N ILE A 12 60.79 66.35 7.48
CA ILE A 12 59.47 66.99 7.50
C ILE A 12 58.65 66.57 6.26
N SER A 13 59.26 66.52 5.06
CA SER A 13 58.56 66.08 3.85
C SER A 13 58.16 64.61 3.93
N GLU A 14 58.97 63.77 4.56
CA GLU A 14 58.69 62.35 4.78
C GLU A 14 57.55 62.14 5.79
N ILE A 15 57.49 62.93 6.87
CA ILE A 15 56.37 62.95 7.82
C ILE A 15 55.07 63.38 7.13
N ILE A 16 55.12 64.40 6.27
CA ILE A 16 53.95 64.86 5.50
C ILE A 16 53.47 63.76 4.53
N ASN A 17 54.39 63.07 3.87
CA ASN A 17 54.07 61.95 2.99
C ASN A 17 53.47 60.75 3.76
N LEU A 18 54.00 60.43 4.94
CA LEU A 18 53.44 59.40 5.83
C LEU A 18 52.03 59.78 6.31
N LYS A 19 51.81 61.03 6.68
CA LYS A 19 50.48 61.55 7.06
C LYS A 19 49.49 61.44 5.90
N LYS A 20 49.94 61.69 4.66
CA LYS A 20 49.09 61.56 3.47
C LYS A 20 48.78 60.11 3.10
N LYS A 21 49.72 59.18 3.36
CA LYS A 21 49.51 57.72 3.22
C LYS A 21 48.61 57.16 4.33
N PHE A 22 48.48 57.87 5.44
CA PHE A 22 47.53 57.53 6.49
C PHE A 22 46.14 58.01 6.08
N SER A 23 45.46 57.21 5.23
CA SER A 23 44.09 57.43 4.79
C SER A 23 43.08 57.22 5.93
N SER A 24 43.13 58.05 6.97
CA SER A 24 42.23 57.94 8.14
C SER A 24 40.76 58.01 7.74
N SER A 25 40.41 58.76 6.69
CA SER A 25 39.03 58.86 6.20
C SER A 25 38.52 57.54 5.60
N GLU A 26 39.36 56.85 4.81
CA GLU A 26 39.03 55.56 4.20
C GLU A 26 38.85 54.48 5.29
N ASN A 27 39.74 54.48 6.29
CA ASN A 27 39.60 53.59 7.44
C ASN A 27 38.33 53.87 8.27
N ILE A 28 37.94 55.14 8.41
CA ILE A 28 36.70 55.53 9.10
C ILE A 28 35.48 55.05 8.31
N GLU A 29 35.49 55.18 6.99
CA GLU A 29 34.41 54.70 6.11
C GLU A 29 34.25 53.18 6.19
N ILE A 30 35.36 52.43 6.14
CA ILE A 30 35.35 50.97 6.33
C ILE A 30 34.80 50.59 7.71
N VAL A 31 35.20 51.29 8.77
CA VAL A 31 34.66 51.04 10.12
C VAL A 31 33.17 51.34 10.20
N GLN A 32 32.68 52.39 9.53
CA GLN A 32 31.25 52.69 9.45
C GLN A 32 30.49 51.60 8.69
N GLU A 33 31.04 51.12 7.56
CA GLU A 33 30.45 50.02 6.81
C GLU A 33 30.37 48.73 7.63
N ILE A 34 31.43 48.41 8.38
CA ILE A 34 31.45 47.26 9.31
C ILE A 34 30.39 47.44 10.40
N GLN A 35 30.25 48.64 10.98
CA GLN A 35 29.22 48.92 11.99
C GLN A 35 27.81 48.75 11.43
N GLU A 36 27.55 49.21 10.21
CA GLU A 36 26.27 48.99 9.54
C GLU A 36 26.03 47.51 9.24
N GLY A 37 27.06 46.78 8.81
CA GLY A 37 27.02 45.33 8.61
C GLY A 37 26.65 44.59 9.88
N VAL A 38 27.30 44.91 11.00
CA VAL A 38 27.00 44.34 12.32
C VAL A 38 25.57 44.68 12.76
N ARG A 39 25.10 45.91 12.51
CA ARG A 39 23.71 46.30 12.80
C ARG A 39 22.72 45.44 12.02
N LYS A 40 22.93 45.27 10.70
CA LYS A 40 22.09 44.45 9.83
C LYS A 40 22.08 42.97 10.28
N ILE A 41 23.23 42.43 10.67
CA ILE A 41 23.35 41.06 11.19
C ILE A 41 22.54 40.90 12.48
N ASN A 42 22.68 41.84 13.43
CA ASN A 42 21.93 41.81 14.68
C ASN A 42 20.42 41.91 14.46
N GLU A 43 19.97 42.78 13.55
CA GLU A 43 18.56 42.87 13.17
C GLU A 43 18.04 41.55 12.57
N HIS A 44 18.82 40.93 11.68
CA HIS A 44 18.47 39.64 11.08
C HIS A 44 18.41 38.53 12.13
N MET A 45 19.39 38.47 13.03
CA MET A 45 19.41 37.51 14.14
C MET A 45 18.20 37.69 15.07
N ASN A 46 17.85 38.93 15.42
CA ASN A 46 16.68 39.22 16.26
C ASN A 46 15.38 38.80 15.57
N LYS A 47 15.22 39.11 14.28
CA LYS A 47 14.05 38.65 13.50
C LYS A 47 13.92 37.14 13.50
N LYS A 48 15.03 36.42 13.26
CA LYS A 48 15.07 34.95 13.25
C LYS A 48 14.75 34.35 14.62
N SER A 49 15.29 34.94 15.69
CA SER A 49 14.97 34.55 17.07
C SER A 49 13.47 34.70 17.36
N GLU A 50 12.85 35.82 16.96
CA GLU A 50 11.41 36.03 17.16
C GLU A 50 10.56 35.06 16.33
N GLN A 51 10.98 34.75 15.09
CA GLN A 51 10.34 33.72 14.27
C GLN A 51 10.33 32.35 14.98
N TYR A 52 11.49 31.90 15.48
CA TYR A 52 11.57 30.63 16.21
C TYR A 52 10.75 30.62 17.49
N LYS A 53 10.74 31.72 18.26
CA LYS A 53 9.87 31.83 19.45
C LYS A 53 8.38 31.72 19.08
N ASN A 54 7.98 32.32 17.97
CA ASN A 54 6.59 32.27 17.51
C ASN A 54 6.21 30.88 17.01
N GLU A 55 7.08 30.21 16.26
CA GLU A 55 6.88 28.81 15.84
C GLU A 55 6.78 27.87 17.04
N LEU A 56 7.66 28.02 18.03
CA LEU A 56 7.65 27.22 19.25
C LEU A 56 6.35 27.44 20.05
N ARG A 57 5.86 28.68 20.13
CA ARG A 57 4.56 29.01 20.76
C ARG A 57 3.40 28.39 19.99
N ALA A 58 3.42 28.43 18.66
CA ALA A 58 2.38 27.83 17.82
C ALA A 58 2.34 26.31 17.98
N LEU A 59 3.50 25.65 17.95
CA LEU A 59 3.64 24.22 18.23
C LEU A 59 3.20 23.87 19.66
N GLY A 60 3.59 24.67 20.66
CA GLY A 60 3.15 24.49 22.04
C GLY A 60 1.62 24.59 22.20
N ARG A 61 0.97 25.50 21.46
CA ARG A 61 -0.51 25.58 21.41
C ARG A 61 -1.11 24.34 20.77
N LYS A 62 -0.58 23.89 19.62
CA LYS A 62 -1.02 22.65 18.94
C LYS A 62 -0.88 21.42 19.82
N LEU A 63 0.23 21.30 20.55
CA LEU A 63 0.43 20.21 21.50
C LEU A 63 -0.54 20.30 22.68
N LYS A 64 -0.84 21.51 23.19
CA LYS A 64 -1.83 21.68 24.24
C LYS A 64 -3.24 21.32 23.77
N THR A 65 -3.62 21.70 22.56
CA THR A 65 -4.92 21.31 21.97
C THR A 65 -4.98 19.80 21.76
N LEU A 66 -3.93 19.18 21.21
CA LEU A 66 -3.86 17.73 21.03
C LEU A 66 -3.88 16.98 22.37
N LYS A 67 -3.17 17.46 23.38
CA LYS A 67 -3.19 16.88 24.72
C LYS A 67 -4.59 16.98 25.34
N ASN A 68 -5.26 18.11 25.14
CA ASN A 68 -6.62 18.29 25.63
C ASN A 68 -7.65 17.45 24.85
N SER A 69 -7.48 17.25 23.55
CA SER A 69 -8.35 16.38 22.75
C SER A 69 -8.05 14.89 22.93
N SER A 70 -6.81 14.54 23.26
CA SER A 70 -6.36 13.18 23.55
C SER A 70 -6.64 12.76 25.01
N LYS A 71 -7.01 13.70 25.89
CA LYS A 71 -7.73 13.32 27.11
C LYS A 71 -9.06 12.73 26.65
N ARG A 72 -9.05 11.41 26.49
CA ARG A 72 -10.22 10.54 26.33
C ARG A 72 -11.35 11.14 27.18
N PRO A 73 -12.54 11.41 26.62
CA PRO A 73 -13.63 11.94 27.42
C PRO A 73 -13.96 10.89 28.48
N THR A 74 -13.46 11.12 29.68
CA THR A 74 -13.89 10.45 30.89
C THR A 74 -15.34 10.90 31.11
N GLU A 75 -16.25 9.94 31.00
CA GLU A 75 -17.60 9.95 31.58
C GLU A 75 -18.79 10.53 30.80
N GLN A 76 -18.64 11.15 29.62
CA GLN A 76 -19.81 11.81 29.01
C GLN A 76 -20.73 10.95 28.13
N ASN A 77 -20.34 9.75 27.67
CA ASN A 77 -21.14 8.99 26.70
C ASN A 77 -21.33 7.50 27.05
N GLU A 78 -21.40 7.10 28.33
CA GLU A 78 -21.67 5.69 28.65
C GLU A 78 -23.06 5.23 28.19
N ARG A 79 -24.08 6.11 28.28
CA ARG A 79 -25.42 5.81 27.76
C ARG A 79 -25.43 5.69 26.24
N ASP A 80 -24.89 6.68 25.53
CA ASP A 80 -24.84 6.66 24.07
C ASP A 80 -23.98 5.50 23.55
N PHE A 81 -22.92 5.13 24.28
CA PHE A 81 -22.07 3.99 23.94
C PHE A 81 -22.79 2.66 24.18
N ASN A 82 -23.51 2.51 25.29
CA ASN A 82 -24.32 1.32 25.56
C ASN A 82 -25.48 1.20 24.55
N ASP A 83 -26.11 2.31 24.17
CA ASP A 83 -27.14 2.34 23.12
C ASP A 83 -26.56 1.96 21.75
N LEU A 84 -25.33 2.41 21.44
CA LEU A 84 -24.63 2.01 20.23
C LEU A 84 -24.22 0.53 20.24
N ILE A 85 -23.78 0.01 21.39
CA ILE A 85 -23.48 -1.42 21.57
C ILE A 85 -24.73 -2.25 21.34
N THR A 86 -25.84 -1.92 22.02
CA THR A 86 -27.09 -2.68 21.89
C THR A 86 -27.64 -2.62 20.46
N LYS A 87 -27.46 -1.51 19.75
CA LYS A 87 -27.78 -1.41 18.32
C LYS A 87 -26.94 -2.38 17.48
N HIS A 88 -25.62 -2.40 17.66
CA HIS A 88 -24.76 -3.32 16.94
C HIS A 88 -25.02 -4.80 17.30
N GLU A 89 -25.37 -5.10 18.54
CA GLU A 89 -25.76 -6.45 18.96
C GLU A 89 -27.06 -6.91 18.26
N ARG A 90 -28.05 -6.02 18.13
CA ARG A 90 -29.28 -6.29 17.37
C ARG A 90 -28.99 -6.51 15.89
N GLU A 91 -28.14 -5.68 15.28
CA GLU A 91 -27.73 -5.84 13.88
C GLU A 91 -26.99 -7.16 13.66
N LYS A 92 -26.05 -7.52 14.54
CA LYS A 92 -25.34 -8.79 14.51
C LYS A 92 -26.29 -9.97 14.64
N TYR A 93 -27.24 -9.92 15.56
CA TYR A 93 -28.24 -10.97 15.72
C TYR A 93 -29.12 -11.12 14.48
N ASN A 94 -29.57 -10.01 13.88
CA ASN A 94 -30.38 -10.03 12.67
C ASN A 94 -29.59 -10.59 11.47
N LEU A 95 -28.32 -10.23 11.34
CA LEU A 95 -27.45 -10.73 10.28
C LEU A 95 -27.21 -12.24 10.46
N ASN A 96 -26.85 -12.68 11.67
CA ASN A 96 -26.69 -14.10 11.97
C ASN A 96 -27.96 -14.89 11.67
N LYS A 97 -29.12 -14.39 12.11
CA LYS A 97 -30.41 -15.03 11.81
C LYS A 97 -30.71 -15.08 10.31
N SER A 98 -30.29 -14.08 9.54
CA SER A 98 -30.43 -14.11 8.08
C SER A 98 -29.50 -15.14 7.45
N ILE A 99 -28.27 -15.26 7.95
CA ILE A 99 -27.30 -16.27 7.51
C ILE A 99 -27.83 -17.66 7.83
N ASP A 100 -28.29 -17.90 9.06
CA ASP A 100 -28.84 -19.19 9.50
C ASP A 100 -30.02 -19.60 8.62
N LYS A 101 -30.96 -18.69 8.34
CA LYS A 101 -32.07 -18.96 7.41
C LYS A 101 -31.60 -19.30 6.00
N SER A 102 -30.59 -18.59 5.49
CA SER A 102 -30.04 -18.88 4.17
C SER A 102 -29.35 -20.25 4.15
N LEU A 103 -28.63 -20.61 5.22
CA LEU A 103 -28.02 -21.93 5.37
C LEU A 103 -29.08 -23.03 5.44
N ASP A 104 -30.14 -22.84 6.23
CA ASP A 104 -31.26 -23.80 6.32
C ASP A 104 -31.92 -24.00 4.94
N ASN A 105 -32.11 -22.92 4.18
CA ASN A 105 -32.69 -22.99 2.85
C ASN A 105 -31.77 -23.73 1.86
N LEU A 106 -30.47 -23.43 1.88
CA LEU A 106 -29.49 -24.11 1.03
C LEU A 106 -29.33 -25.58 1.42
N GLN A 107 -29.40 -25.91 2.71
CA GLN A 107 -29.38 -27.29 3.17
C GLN A 107 -30.61 -28.06 2.69
N LYS A 108 -31.80 -27.44 2.74
CA LYS A 108 -33.02 -28.02 2.16
C LYS A 108 -32.90 -28.20 0.66
N GLU A 109 -32.38 -27.21 -0.07
CA GLU A 109 -32.17 -27.32 -1.52
C GLU A 109 -31.17 -28.42 -1.87
N LEU A 110 -30.09 -28.58 -1.09
CA LEU A 110 -29.17 -29.71 -1.23
C LEU A 110 -29.82 -31.04 -0.91
N GLU A 111 -30.63 -31.13 0.14
CA GLU A 111 -31.36 -32.35 0.51
C GLU A 111 -32.40 -32.71 -0.56
N GLU A 112 -33.08 -31.72 -1.14
CA GLU A 112 -33.95 -31.90 -2.30
C GLU A 112 -33.17 -32.39 -3.53
N LEU A 113 -31.99 -31.82 -3.82
CA LEU A 113 -31.13 -32.24 -4.94
C LEU A 113 -30.49 -33.61 -4.73
N ILE A 114 -30.19 -34.00 -3.49
CA ILE A 114 -29.68 -35.33 -3.15
C ILE A 114 -30.79 -36.38 -3.25
N ASN A 115 -32.01 -36.05 -2.79
CA ASN A 115 -33.17 -36.93 -2.87
C ASN A 115 -33.78 -36.99 -4.29
N ILE A 116 -33.44 -36.04 -5.17
CA ILE A 116 -33.58 -36.23 -6.61
C ILE A 116 -32.50 -37.24 -7.00
N ASP A 117 -32.86 -38.52 -7.00
CA ASP A 117 -32.06 -39.59 -7.59
C ASP A 117 -31.81 -39.26 -9.08
N ILE A 118 -30.69 -38.59 -9.35
CA ILE A 118 -30.20 -38.29 -10.71
C ILE A 118 -29.94 -39.59 -11.50
N GLU A 119 -29.89 -40.74 -10.81
CA GLU A 119 -29.72 -42.05 -11.41
C GLU A 119 -30.92 -42.49 -12.28
N ASP A 120 -32.16 -42.09 -11.96
CA ASP A 120 -33.34 -42.61 -12.67
C ASP A 120 -33.91 -41.67 -13.75
N ALA A 121 -33.62 -40.37 -13.70
CA ALA A 121 -34.21 -39.39 -14.62
C ALA A 121 -33.43 -39.20 -15.94
N PHE A 122 -32.15 -39.60 -15.98
CA PHE A 122 -31.26 -39.32 -17.12
C PHE A 122 -30.64 -40.56 -17.79
N LEU A 123 -30.98 -41.79 -17.38
CA LEU A 123 -30.61 -42.97 -18.16
C LEU A 123 -31.40 -42.97 -19.48
N PRO A 124 -30.77 -42.68 -20.64
CA PRO A 124 -31.44 -42.85 -21.91
C PRO A 124 -31.56 -44.36 -22.11
N LYS A 125 -32.81 -44.84 -22.17
CA LYS A 125 -33.21 -46.20 -22.59
C LYS A 125 -32.10 -46.99 -23.29
N ASN A 126 -31.55 -48.00 -22.60
CA ASN A 126 -30.87 -49.17 -23.18
C ASN A 126 -29.88 -48.94 -24.34
N ASP A 127 -29.24 -47.77 -24.42
CA ASP A 127 -28.22 -47.55 -25.46
C ASP A 127 -26.85 -47.90 -24.91
N SER A 128 -26.17 -48.88 -25.52
CA SER A 128 -24.88 -49.38 -25.05
C SER A 128 -23.81 -48.27 -24.92
N THR A 129 -23.95 -47.21 -25.72
CA THR A 129 -23.06 -46.05 -25.74
C THR A 129 -23.25 -45.14 -24.53
N SER A 130 -24.48 -44.94 -24.06
CA SER A 130 -24.77 -44.10 -22.89
C SER A 130 -24.25 -44.76 -21.61
N LEU A 131 -24.38 -46.08 -21.51
CA LEU A 131 -23.81 -46.87 -20.41
C LEU A 131 -22.27 -46.82 -20.43
N GLN A 132 -21.65 -46.97 -21.62
CA GLN A 132 -20.20 -46.82 -21.74
C GLN A 132 -19.73 -45.42 -21.33
N LEU A 133 -20.42 -44.36 -21.76
CA LEU A 133 -20.12 -42.99 -21.35
C LEU A 133 -20.30 -42.78 -19.85
N HIS A 134 -21.30 -43.39 -19.23
CA HIS A 134 -21.49 -43.36 -17.78
C HIS A 134 -20.33 -44.03 -17.03
N ILE A 135 -19.88 -45.19 -17.52
CA ILE A 135 -18.70 -45.89 -16.97
C ILE A 135 -17.43 -45.04 -17.12
N TYR A 136 -17.23 -44.38 -18.26
CA TYR A 136 -16.07 -43.47 -18.42
C TYR A 136 -16.14 -42.28 -17.46
N ARG A 137 -17.33 -41.73 -17.20
CA ARG A 137 -17.52 -40.65 -16.23
C ARG A 137 -17.29 -41.10 -14.79
N SER A 138 -17.73 -42.30 -14.42
CA SER A 138 -17.49 -42.84 -13.07
C SER A 138 -16.01 -43.14 -12.82
N LEU A 139 -15.24 -43.41 -13.88
CA LEU A 139 -13.78 -43.48 -13.86
C LEU A 139 -13.10 -42.10 -13.82
N GLY A 140 -13.85 -41.01 -13.74
CA GLY A 140 -13.31 -39.64 -13.68
C GLY A 140 -12.87 -39.08 -15.03
N ILE A 141 -13.20 -39.75 -16.15
CA ILE A 141 -12.83 -39.33 -17.51
C ILE A 141 -13.99 -38.57 -18.15
N GLN A 142 -13.81 -37.26 -18.36
CA GLN A 142 -14.81 -36.40 -18.97
C GLN A 142 -14.28 -35.79 -20.27
N PHE A 143 -15.07 -35.89 -21.34
CA PHE A 143 -14.76 -35.24 -22.61
C PHE A 143 -15.46 -33.88 -22.66
N ILE A 144 -14.68 -32.83 -22.86
CA ILE A 144 -15.12 -31.43 -22.92
C ILE A 144 -14.65 -30.88 -24.26
N GLU A 145 -15.59 -30.39 -25.08
CA GLU A 145 -15.24 -29.63 -26.26
C GLU A 145 -14.92 -28.19 -25.85
N ASP A 146 -13.75 -27.67 -26.22
CA ASP A 146 -13.39 -26.30 -25.95
C ASP A 146 -14.14 -25.35 -26.92
N PRO A 147 -14.99 -24.45 -26.41
CA PRO A 147 -15.84 -23.58 -27.24
C PRO A 147 -15.06 -22.64 -28.16
N ASN A 148 -13.78 -22.37 -27.85
CA ASN A 148 -12.95 -21.46 -28.65
C ASN A 148 -12.10 -22.17 -29.71
N THR A 149 -11.73 -23.44 -29.48
CA THR A 149 -10.78 -24.15 -30.35
C THR A 149 -11.39 -25.35 -31.06
N HIS A 150 -12.64 -25.74 -30.73
CA HIS A 150 -13.30 -26.98 -31.19
C HIS A 150 -12.43 -28.23 -31.01
N LYS A 151 -11.42 -28.17 -30.13
CA LYS A 151 -10.57 -29.30 -29.81
C LYS A 151 -11.17 -30.07 -28.65
N LEU A 152 -11.15 -31.39 -28.76
CA LEU A 152 -11.59 -32.28 -27.71
C LEU A 152 -10.55 -32.29 -26.59
N LYS A 153 -10.97 -31.91 -25.39
CA LYS A 153 -10.17 -32.00 -24.17
C LYS A 153 -10.72 -33.11 -23.29
N THR A 154 -9.83 -33.93 -22.75
CA THR A 154 -10.18 -34.94 -21.76
C THR A 154 -9.73 -34.44 -20.40
N ARG A 155 -10.68 -34.29 -19.49
CA ARG A 155 -10.42 -34.02 -18.07
C ARG A 155 -10.42 -35.36 -17.32
N ILE A 156 -9.33 -35.65 -16.64
CA ILE A 156 -9.19 -36.82 -15.78
C ILE A 156 -9.11 -36.33 -14.34
N GLU A 157 -10.07 -36.73 -13.53
CA GLU A 157 -10.10 -36.48 -12.09
C GLU A 157 -9.46 -37.68 -11.36
N ALA A 158 -8.21 -37.51 -10.94
CA ALA A 158 -7.53 -38.45 -10.06
C ALA A 158 -7.82 -38.08 -8.59
N PRO A 159 -7.57 -38.98 -7.61
CA PRO A 159 -7.92 -38.75 -6.20
C PRO A 159 -7.34 -37.47 -5.57
N ASN A 160 -6.29 -36.89 -6.16
CA ASN A 160 -5.62 -35.70 -5.63
C ASN A 160 -5.20 -34.68 -6.70
N ASP A 161 -5.55 -34.89 -7.98
CA ASP A 161 -5.15 -33.99 -9.07
C ASP A 161 -6.08 -34.06 -10.28
N ILE A 162 -6.17 -32.97 -11.05
CA ILE A 162 -7.05 -32.84 -12.21
C ILE A 162 -6.21 -32.54 -13.46
N HIS A 163 -6.09 -33.54 -14.32
CA HIS A 163 -5.30 -33.44 -15.55
C HIS A 163 -6.21 -33.07 -16.72
N THR A 164 -5.81 -32.07 -17.52
CA THR A 164 -6.48 -31.73 -18.78
C THR A 164 -5.57 -32.08 -19.95
N VAL A 165 -6.00 -33.04 -20.77
CA VAL A 165 -5.27 -33.52 -21.94
C VAL A 165 -5.99 -33.06 -23.20
N ILE A 166 -5.27 -32.47 -24.15
CA ILE A 166 -5.82 -32.14 -25.47
C ILE A 166 -5.68 -33.36 -26.36
N VAL A 167 -6.78 -33.87 -26.88
CA VAL A 167 -6.80 -34.95 -27.87
C VAL A 167 -6.59 -34.30 -29.24
N ASP A 168 -5.43 -34.55 -29.86
CA ASP A 168 -5.05 -34.02 -31.17
C ASP A 168 -4.49 -35.17 -32.02
N ASP A 169 -4.64 -35.11 -33.34
CA ASP A 169 -4.25 -36.16 -34.30
C ASP A 169 -2.72 -36.33 -34.43
N ARG A 170 -1.96 -35.53 -33.69
CA ARG A 170 -0.49 -35.54 -33.66
C ARG A 170 0.08 -36.76 -32.94
N HIS A 171 -0.70 -37.38 -32.06
CA HIS A 171 -0.28 -38.54 -31.28
C HIS A 171 -1.00 -39.79 -31.76
N THR A 172 -0.29 -40.93 -31.72
CA THR A 172 -0.91 -42.21 -32.06
C THR A 172 -1.97 -42.57 -31.02
N GLN A 173 -3.03 -43.24 -31.46
CA GLN A 173 -4.12 -43.68 -30.58
C GLN A 173 -3.60 -44.53 -29.40
N HIS A 174 -2.58 -45.35 -29.64
CA HIS A 174 -1.93 -46.17 -28.61
C HIS A 174 -1.21 -45.32 -27.55
N PHE A 175 -0.52 -44.26 -27.96
CA PHE A 175 0.16 -43.36 -27.03
C PHE A 175 -0.87 -42.63 -26.14
N MET A 176 -1.93 -42.10 -26.75
CA MET A 176 -2.98 -41.39 -26.00
C MET A 176 -3.71 -42.31 -25.03
N ALA A 177 -4.03 -43.55 -25.43
CA ALA A 177 -4.69 -44.51 -24.56
C ALA A 177 -3.84 -44.83 -23.32
N ASN A 178 -2.55 -45.14 -23.50
CA ASN A 178 -1.66 -45.44 -22.37
C ASN A 178 -1.49 -44.22 -21.45
N TYR A 179 -1.32 -43.03 -22.03
CA TYR A 179 -1.16 -41.80 -21.27
C TYR A 179 -2.39 -41.47 -20.41
N LEU A 180 -3.61 -41.63 -20.97
CA LEU A 180 -4.83 -41.43 -20.20
C LEU A 180 -4.98 -42.46 -19.07
N TRP A 181 -4.59 -43.72 -19.31
CA TRP A 181 -4.61 -44.76 -18.28
C TRP A 181 -3.59 -44.51 -17.17
N GLU A 182 -2.38 -44.05 -17.48
CA GLU A 182 -1.38 -43.66 -16.47
C GLU A 182 -1.89 -42.52 -15.60
N LEU A 183 -2.52 -41.51 -16.20
CA LEU A 183 -3.10 -40.38 -15.46
C LEU A 183 -4.30 -40.78 -14.59
N ALA A 184 -5.12 -41.73 -15.04
CA ALA A 184 -6.27 -42.20 -14.29
C ALA A 184 -5.91 -43.15 -13.14
N THR A 185 -4.87 -43.99 -13.32
CA THR A 185 -4.49 -45.00 -12.33
C THR A 185 -3.45 -44.52 -11.34
N GLY A 186 -2.73 -43.42 -11.63
CA GLY A 186 -1.68 -42.88 -10.77
C GLY A 186 -0.52 -43.85 -10.63
N SER A 187 0.59 -43.57 -11.31
CA SER A 187 1.88 -44.12 -10.87
C SER A 187 2.34 -43.45 -9.58
#